data_AF-A0A4U0ZEC8-F1
#
_entry.id   AF-A0A4U0ZEC8-F1
#
_cell.length_a   1.000
_cell.length_b   1.000
_cell.length_c   1.000
_cell.angle_alpha   90.00
_cell.angle_beta   90.00
_cell.angle_gamma   90.00
#
_symmetry.space_group_name_H-M   'P 1'
#
loop_
_entity.id
_entity.type
_entity.pdbx_description
1 polymer ?
#
loop_
_entity_poly.entity_id
_entity_poly.type
_entity_poly.pdbx_seq_one_letter_code
_entity_poly.pdbx_strand_id
1 'polypeptide(L)'
;MAKQKLNTFGRVRALEGWKAVAFGAALLERMLPNYTLFCELTESGDASALRNCLNLVWETLKSPKSKFNIAVQLEKVEVATPDTSEHDNYGVYPAIDAAIGLAGLLNLMAGDDPQGAVVISKLSQGSVEAYLLESEEADDETVKEHPLMAFEVEVQNELLDYVEQAKYPAKAADEMKALALEAGISNIGLELQ
;
A
#
# COMPACT_ATOMS: atom_id res chain seq x y z
N MET A 1 -21.47 23.04 16.72
CA MET A 1 -21.09 22.78 15.32
C MET A 1 -20.70 21.32 15.23
N ALA A 2 -21.40 20.50 14.43
CA ALA A 2 -21.01 19.11 14.24
C ALA A 2 -19.64 19.09 13.55
N LYS A 3 -18.64 18.41 14.13
CA LYS A 3 -17.38 18.14 13.44
C LYS A 3 -17.71 17.37 12.17
N GLN A 4 -17.43 17.95 11.00
CA GLN A 4 -17.55 17.26 9.74
C GLN A 4 -16.64 16.03 9.77
N LYS A 5 -17.20 14.82 9.61
CA LYS A 5 -16.43 13.58 9.59
C LYS A 5 -15.54 13.63 8.36
N LEU A 6 -14.22 13.47 8.54
CA LEU A 6 -13.25 13.46 7.44
C LEU A 6 -13.54 12.25 6.54
N ASN A 7 -13.38 12.42 5.22
CA ASN A 7 -13.35 11.29 4.28
C ASN A 7 -12.05 10.47 4.49
N THR A 8 -11.95 9.29 3.85
CA THR A 8 -10.78 8.39 4.01
C THR A 8 -9.45 9.13 3.90
N PHE A 9 -9.21 9.85 2.80
CA PHE A 9 -7.95 10.60 2.61
C PHE A 9 -7.74 11.72 3.64
N GLY A 10 -8.81 12.37 4.11
CA GLY A 10 -8.74 13.36 5.17
C GLY A 10 -8.29 12.75 6.50
N ARG A 11 -8.77 11.55 6.83
CA ARG A 11 -8.34 10.79 8.00
C ARG A 11 -6.88 10.34 7.88
N VAL A 12 -6.49 9.79 6.73
CA VAL A 12 -5.11 9.38 6.46
C VAL A 12 -4.14 10.55 6.60
N ARG A 13 -4.50 11.74 6.10
CA ARG A 13 -3.68 12.95 6.23
C ARG A 13 -3.47 13.39 7.68
N ALA A 14 -4.40 13.06 8.57
CA ALA A 14 -4.31 13.38 9.99
C ALA A 14 -3.47 12.36 10.79
N LEU A 15 -3.04 11.25 10.17
CA LEU A 15 -2.11 10.32 10.80
C LEU A 15 -0.71 10.93 10.87
N GLU A 16 -0.03 10.71 11.98
CA GLU A 16 1.32 11.21 12.22
C GLU A 16 2.25 10.10 12.72
N GLY A 17 3.54 10.25 12.43
CA GLY A 17 4.60 9.37 12.91
C GLY A 17 4.35 7.90 12.57
N TRP A 18 4.53 7.02 13.56
CA TRP A 18 4.42 5.57 13.36
C TRP A 18 3.03 5.11 12.90
N LYS A 19 1.96 5.88 13.16
CA LYS A 19 0.61 5.53 12.73
C LYS A 19 0.45 5.65 11.21
N ALA A 20 0.99 6.73 10.64
CA ALA A 20 1.00 6.92 9.19
C ALA A 20 1.84 5.83 8.50
N VAL A 21 2.99 5.48 9.10
CA VAL A 21 3.86 4.41 8.60
C VAL A 21 3.16 3.04 8.68
N ALA A 22 2.53 2.69 9.81
CA ALA A 22 1.82 1.43 9.98
C ALA A 22 0.63 1.29 9.02
N PHE A 23 -0.13 2.37 8.79
CA PHE A 23 -1.21 2.40 7.81
C PHE A 23 -0.69 2.18 6.38
N GLY A 24 0.34 2.91 5.96
CA GLY A 24 0.94 2.73 4.63
C GLY A 24 1.52 1.33 4.44
N ALA A 25 2.21 0.80 5.45
CA ALA A 25 2.76 -0.56 5.42
C ALA A 25 1.67 -1.63 5.28
N ALA A 26 0.54 -1.46 5.97
CA ALA A 26 -0.60 -2.37 5.90
C ALA A 26 -1.23 -2.40 4.49
N LEU A 27 -1.37 -1.26 3.82
CA LEU A 27 -1.85 -1.25 2.43
C LEU A 27 -0.85 -1.90 1.47
N LEU A 28 0.46 -1.69 1.67
CA LEU A 28 1.48 -2.33 0.84
C LEU A 28 1.52 -3.86 1.01
N GLU A 29 1.11 -4.41 2.15
CA GLU A 29 0.91 -5.86 2.30
C GLU A 29 -0.13 -6.40 1.30
N ARG A 30 -1.12 -5.58 0.93
CA ARG A 30 -2.15 -5.93 -0.07
C ARG A 30 -1.75 -5.57 -1.50
N MET A 31 -0.83 -4.63 -1.70
CA MET A 31 -0.40 -4.21 -3.04
C MET A 31 0.80 -5.02 -3.57
N LEU A 32 1.76 -5.40 -2.71
CA LEU A 32 2.94 -6.17 -3.11
C LEU A 32 2.64 -7.50 -3.81
N PRO A 33 1.56 -8.24 -3.51
CA PRO A 33 1.19 -9.45 -4.25
C PRO A 33 1.03 -9.21 -5.76
N ASN A 34 0.57 -8.02 -6.17
CA ASN A 34 0.46 -7.67 -7.59
C ASN A 34 1.84 -7.59 -8.25
N TYR A 35 2.83 -6.99 -7.56
CA TYR A 35 4.21 -6.93 -8.02
C TYR A 35 4.84 -8.33 -8.07
N THR A 36 4.60 -9.17 -7.06
CA THR A 36 5.09 -10.56 -7.05
C THR A 36 4.57 -11.33 -8.26
N LEU A 37 3.25 -11.28 -8.52
CA LEU A 37 2.67 -11.96 -9.68
C LEU A 37 3.22 -11.41 -11.00
N PHE A 38 3.37 -10.10 -11.11
CA PHE A 38 4.01 -9.48 -12.28
C PHE A 38 5.41 -10.08 -12.51
N CYS A 39 6.28 -10.10 -11.49
CA CYS A 39 7.62 -10.66 -11.60
C CYS A 39 7.62 -12.15 -12.01
N GLU A 40 6.68 -12.92 -11.49
CA GLU A 40 6.55 -14.34 -11.83
C GLU A 40 6.14 -14.54 -13.29
N LEU A 41 5.23 -13.72 -13.82
CA LEU A 41 4.72 -13.83 -15.18
C LEU A 41 5.67 -13.27 -16.23
N THR A 42 6.46 -12.25 -15.89
CA THR A 42 7.42 -11.62 -16.81
C THR A 42 8.83 -12.18 -16.70
N GLU A 43 9.09 -13.04 -15.72
CA GLU A 43 10.43 -13.50 -15.35
C GLU A 43 11.42 -12.32 -15.16
N SER A 44 10.91 -11.17 -14.72
CA SER A 44 11.66 -9.91 -14.57
C SER A 44 11.43 -9.26 -13.20
N GLY A 45 12.32 -8.35 -12.79
CA GLY A 45 12.24 -7.67 -11.49
C GLY A 45 12.75 -8.50 -10.31
N ASP A 46 12.61 -7.95 -9.10
CA ASP A 46 13.07 -8.59 -7.85
C ASP A 46 12.00 -8.43 -6.75
N ALA A 47 11.02 -9.36 -6.74
CA ALA A 47 9.96 -9.41 -5.73
C ALA A 47 10.54 -9.50 -4.29
N SER A 48 11.69 -10.16 -4.14
CA SER A 48 12.34 -10.28 -2.84
C SER A 48 12.87 -8.94 -2.34
N ALA A 49 13.34 -8.05 -3.22
CA ALA A 49 13.81 -6.72 -2.84
C ALA A 49 12.70 -5.89 -2.19
N LEU A 50 11.54 -5.77 -2.84
CA LEU A 50 10.42 -5.00 -2.29
C LEU A 50 9.85 -5.64 -1.02
N ARG A 51 9.73 -6.97 -0.99
CA ARG A 51 9.28 -7.71 0.20
C ARG A 51 10.21 -7.49 1.39
N ASN A 52 11.52 -7.60 1.18
CA ASN A 52 12.52 -7.39 2.23
C ASN A 52 12.50 -5.95 2.73
N CYS A 53 12.30 -4.98 1.84
CA CYS A 53 12.16 -3.59 2.22
C CYS A 53 10.92 -3.36 3.11
N LEU A 54 9.75 -3.90 2.75
CA LEU A 54 8.56 -3.79 3.62
C LEU A 54 8.76 -4.53 4.96
N ASN A 55 9.50 -5.64 4.99
CA ASN A 55 9.86 -6.32 6.24
C ASN A 55 10.68 -5.42 7.17
N LEU A 56 11.66 -4.69 6.64
CA LEU A 56 12.45 -3.73 7.42
C LEU A 56 11.57 -2.62 8.02
N VAL A 57 10.54 -2.16 7.30
CA VAL A 57 9.56 -1.19 7.83
C VAL A 57 8.82 -1.76 9.04
N TRP A 58 8.31 -3.00 8.94
CA TRP A 58 7.65 -3.66 10.07
C TRP A 58 8.59 -3.89 11.26
N GLU A 59 9.84 -4.28 11.00
CA GLU A 59 10.84 -4.43 12.05
C GLU A 59 11.11 -3.12 12.78
N THR A 60 11.18 -1.99 12.08
CA THR A 60 11.32 -0.66 12.68
C THR A 60 10.08 -0.28 13.51
N LEU A 61 8.87 -0.64 13.09
CA LEU A 61 7.65 -0.42 13.89
C LEU A 61 7.64 -1.26 15.17
N LYS A 62 8.14 -2.51 15.12
CA LYS A 62 8.24 -3.39 16.29
C LYS A 62 9.39 -3.02 17.22
N SER A 63 10.50 -2.56 16.66
CA SER A 63 11.70 -2.14 17.40
C SER A 63 12.13 -0.76 16.90
N PRO A 64 11.66 0.33 17.53
CA PRO A 64 12.02 1.69 17.11
C PRO A 64 13.52 2.03 17.18
N LYS A 65 14.33 1.19 17.84
CA LYS A 65 15.78 1.29 17.86
C LYS A 65 16.43 0.68 16.61
N SER A 66 15.73 -0.21 15.91
CA SER A 66 16.17 -0.79 14.65
C SER A 66 16.06 0.27 13.56
N LYS A 67 17.21 0.64 13.00
CA LYS A 67 17.31 1.55 11.87
C LYS A 67 17.97 0.82 10.72
N PHE A 68 17.46 1.05 9.52
CA PHE A 68 18.09 0.63 8.28
C PHE A 68 18.43 1.86 7.44
N ASN A 69 19.30 1.68 6.45
CA ASN A 69 19.67 2.74 5.54
C ASN A 69 18.54 2.94 4.51
N ILE A 70 17.71 3.96 4.71
CA ILE A 70 16.56 4.28 3.85
C ILE A 70 17.01 4.58 2.41
N ALA A 71 18.11 5.33 2.22
CA ALA A 71 18.61 5.69 0.89
C ALA A 71 18.97 4.44 0.05
N VAL A 72 19.60 3.45 0.68
CA VAL A 72 19.92 2.17 0.01
C VAL A 72 18.65 1.39 -0.34
N GLN A 73 17.59 1.47 0.49
CA GLN A 73 16.33 0.82 0.13
C GLN A 73 15.60 1.55 -1.00
N LEU A 74 15.64 2.89 -1.01
CA LEU A 74 15.09 3.68 -2.12
C LEU A 74 15.75 3.33 -3.45
N GLU A 75 17.08 3.23 -3.50
CA GLU A 75 17.81 2.80 -4.71
C GLU A 75 17.38 1.39 -5.16
N LYS A 76 17.19 0.46 -4.22
CA LYS A 76 16.68 -0.89 -4.55
C LYS A 76 15.26 -0.86 -5.09
N VAL A 77 14.39 -0.04 -4.51
CA VAL A 77 13.01 0.11 -4.99
C VAL A 77 12.99 0.71 -6.39
N GLU A 78 13.82 1.73 -6.65
CA GLU A 78 13.96 2.35 -7.97
C GLU A 78 14.41 1.33 -9.02
N VAL A 79 15.47 0.57 -8.75
CA VAL A 79 15.97 -0.49 -9.65
C VAL A 79 14.93 -1.59 -9.88
N ALA A 80 14.11 -1.90 -8.88
CA ALA A 80 13.04 -2.89 -8.97
C ALA A 80 11.76 -2.35 -9.64
N THR A 81 11.63 -1.04 -9.84
CA THR A 81 10.43 -0.45 -10.45
C THR A 81 10.43 -0.74 -11.96
N PRO A 82 9.39 -1.36 -12.52
CA PRO A 82 9.37 -1.74 -13.94
C PRO A 82 9.03 -0.54 -14.83
N ASP A 83 9.45 -0.61 -16.10
CA ASP A 83 9.16 0.40 -17.12
C ASP A 83 8.01 -0.06 -18.02
N THR A 84 6.97 0.77 -18.14
CA THR A 84 5.81 0.49 -19.00
C THR A 84 6.16 0.31 -20.48
N SER A 85 7.29 0.86 -20.96
CA SER A 85 7.73 0.71 -22.34
C SER A 85 8.34 -0.66 -22.65
N GLU A 86 8.66 -1.45 -21.61
CA GLU A 86 9.23 -2.79 -21.74
C GLU A 86 8.18 -3.91 -21.57
N HIS A 87 6.93 -3.54 -21.24
CA HIS A 87 5.87 -4.49 -20.89
C HIS A 87 4.51 -4.12 -21.48
N ASP A 88 3.92 -5.05 -22.24
CA ASP A 88 2.59 -4.88 -22.86
C ASP A 88 1.43 -5.42 -22.00
N ASN A 89 1.71 -6.02 -20.85
CA ASN A 89 0.68 -6.59 -19.97
C ASN A 89 0.22 -5.59 -18.91
N TYR A 90 -1.07 -5.63 -18.57
CA TYR A 90 -1.65 -4.74 -17.56
C TYR A 90 -0.99 -4.88 -16.18
N GLY A 91 -0.45 -6.05 -15.84
CA GLY A 91 0.17 -6.32 -14.55
C GLY A 91 1.32 -5.35 -14.19
N VAL A 92 1.92 -4.68 -15.18
CA VAL A 92 2.95 -3.66 -14.95
C VAL A 92 2.44 -2.47 -14.13
N TYR A 93 1.18 -2.04 -14.30
CA TYR A 93 0.63 -0.86 -13.61
C TYR A 93 0.48 -1.07 -12.09
N PRO A 94 -0.21 -2.12 -11.59
CA PRO A 94 -0.28 -2.35 -10.16
C PRO A 94 1.08 -2.73 -9.54
N ALA A 95 2.03 -3.27 -10.34
CA ALA A 95 3.40 -3.48 -9.91
C ALA A 95 4.13 -2.14 -9.68
N ILE A 96 4.00 -1.18 -10.60
CA ILE A 96 4.52 0.19 -10.45
C ILE A 96 3.88 0.86 -9.23
N ASP A 97 2.57 0.77 -9.04
CA ASP A 97 1.87 1.38 -7.91
C ASP A 97 2.39 0.85 -6.56
N ALA A 98 2.67 -0.46 -6.47
CA ALA A 98 3.26 -1.06 -5.27
C ALA A 98 4.69 -0.54 -5.01
N ALA A 99 5.52 -0.41 -6.06
CA ALA A 99 6.88 0.10 -5.94
C ALA A 99 6.90 1.60 -5.56
N ILE A 100 6.10 2.43 -6.23
CA ILE A 100 5.94 3.85 -5.91
C ILE A 100 5.38 4.03 -4.50
N GLY A 101 4.39 3.22 -4.09
CA GLY A 101 3.85 3.23 -2.75
C GLY A 101 4.92 2.94 -1.68
N LEU A 102 5.78 1.96 -1.94
CA LEU A 102 6.89 1.63 -1.03
C LEU A 102 7.94 2.75 -0.97
N ALA A 103 8.28 3.37 -2.09
CA ALA A 103 9.13 4.56 -2.11
C ALA A 103 8.51 5.73 -1.31
N GLY A 104 7.20 5.96 -1.47
CA GLY A 104 6.44 6.94 -0.69
C GLY A 104 6.47 6.65 0.81
N LEU A 105 6.39 5.38 1.21
CA LEU A 105 6.51 4.98 2.61
C LEU A 105 7.91 5.25 3.17
N LEU A 106 8.95 4.95 2.39
CA LEU A 106 10.34 5.22 2.77
C LEU A 106 10.61 6.72 2.93
N ASN A 107 10.11 7.55 2.02
CA ASN A 107 10.21 9.01 2.12
C ASN A 107 9.44 9.56 3.32
N LEU A 108 8.28 8.99 3.66
CA LEU A 108 7.57 9.31 4.90
C LEU A 108 8.41 8.97 6.13
N MET A 109 9.08 7.82 6.14
CA MET A 109 9.97 7.43 7.25
C MET A 109 11.22 8.30 7.37
N ALA A 110 11.75 8.77 6.24
CA ALA A 110 12.87 9.72 6.20
C ALA A 110 12.47 11.12 6.71
N GLY A 111 11.17 11.44 6.64
CA GLY A 111 10.63 12.76 6.94
C GLY A 111 10.67 13.72 5.74
N ASP A 112 11.00 13.21 4.55
CA ASP A 112 11.10 13.98 3.31
C ASP A 112 9.71 14.27 2.71
N ASP A 113 8.75 13.34 2.89
CA ASP A 113 7.36 13.53 2.47
C ASP A 113 6.34 13.08 3.53
N PRO A 114 5.73 14.02 4.29
CA PRO A 114 4.70 13.68 5.27
C PRO A 114 3.39 13.18 4.64
N GLN A 115 3.21 13.31 3.31
CA GLN A 115 2.02 12.81 2.61
C GLN A 115 2.14 11.37 2.13
N GLY A 116 3.26 10.67 2.38
CA GLY A 116 3.48 9.31 1.86
C GLY A 116 2.34 8.32 2.14
N ALA A 117 1.73 8.37 3.33
CA ALA A 117 0.56 7.52 3.65
C ALA A 117 -0.68 7.84 2.79
N VAL A 118 -0.90 9.13 2.48
CA VAL A 118 -2.00 9.58 1.60
C VAL A 118 -1.72 9.14 0.16
N VAL A 119 -0.47 9.19 -0.28
CA VAL A 119 -0.05 8.69 -1.60
C VAL A 119 -0.41 7.21 -1.72
N ILE A 120 0.00 6.38 -0.76
CA ILE A 120 -0.28 4.93 -0.76
C ILE A 120 -1.80 4.66 -0.73
N SER A 121 -2.55 5.38 0.10
CA SER A 121 -4.02 5.27 0.15
C SER A 121 -4.68 5.52 -1.21
N LYS A 122 -4.21 6.54 -1.93
CA LYS A 122 -4.70 6.89 -3.26
C LYS A 122 -4.25 5.91 -4.33
N LEU A 123 -3.00 5.46 -4.29
CA LEU A 123 -2.49 4.44 -5.22
C LEU A 123 -3.32 3.16 -5.07
N SER A 124 -3.55 2.70 -3.84
CA SER A 124 -4.34 1.49 -3.59
C SER A 124 -5.75 1.57 -4.21
N GLN A 125 -6.49 2.67 -4.01
CA GLN A 125 -7.80 2.87 -4.66
C GLN A 125 -7.69 3.09 -6.17
N GLY A 126 -6.70 3.85 -6.61
CA GLY A 126 -6.46 4.14 -8.03
C GLY A 126 -6.15 2.89 -8.83
N SER A 127 -5.40 1.93 -8.28
CA SER A 127 -5.16 0.63 -8.92
C SER A 127 -6.46 -0.16 -9.07
N VAL A 128 -7.36 -0.12 -8.08
CA VAL A 128 -8.68 -0.79 -8.19
C VAL A 128 -9.54 -0.14 -9.27
N GLU A 129 -9.61 1.19 -9.29
CA GLU A 129 -10.33 1.93 -10.31
C GLU A 129 -9.79 1.60 -11.70
N ALA A 130 -8.48 1.72 -11.90
CA ALA A 130 -7.84 1.42 -13.18
C ALA A 130 -8.07 -0.04 -13.61
N TYR A 131 -8.05 -0.99 -12.67
CA TYR A 131 -8.25 -2.41 -12.98
C TYR A 131 -9.67 -2.67 -13.48
N LEU A 132 -10.67 -2.13 -12.79
CA LEU A 132 -12.08 -2.32 -13.15
C LEU A 132 -12.43 -1.67 -14.49
N LEU A 133 -11.81 -0.54 -14.81
CA LEU A 133 -11.98 0.13 -16.10
C LEU A 133 -11.32 -0.66 -17.23
N GLU A 134 -10.09 -1.16 -17.01
CA GLU A 134 -9.39 -1.97 -18.02
C GLU A 134 -10.06 -3.33 -18.25
N SER A 135 -10.57 -3.96 -17.19
CA SER A 135 -11.26 -5.26 -17.30
C SER A 135 -12.70 -5.16 -17.82
N GLU A 136 -13.18 -3.93 -18.10
CA GLU A 136 -14.56 -3.62 -18.48
C GLU A 136 -15.62 -4.11 -17.46
N GLU A 137 -15.22 -4.33 -16.19
CA GLU A 137 -16.14 -4.70 -15.10
C GLU A 137 -16.91 -3.49 -14.56
N ALA A 138 -16.40 -2.28 -14.79
CA ALA A 138 -17.08 -1.02 -14.50
C ALA A 138 -16.68 0.07 -15.50
N ASP A 139 -17.42 1.18 -15.48
CA ASP A 139 -17.11 2.42 -16.19
C ASP A 139 -16.94 3.61 -15.21
N ASP A 140 -16.61 4.79 -15.73
CA ASP A 140 -16.39 6.00 -14.92
C ASP A 140 -17.60 6.37 -14.03
N GLU A 141 -18.81 5.97 -14.42
CA GLU A 141 -20.04 6.27 -13.68
C GLU A 141 -20.29 5.24 -12.56
N THR A 142 -19.94 3.99 -12.79
CA THR A 142 -20.27 2.84 -11.93
C THR A 142 -19.11 2.37 -11.05
N VAL A 143 -17.85 2.72 -11.36
CA VAL A 143 -16.66 2.22 -10.66
C VAL A 143 -16.67 2.49 -9.16
N LYS A 144 -17.26 3.60 -8.72
CA LYS A 144 -17.36 3.96 -7.30
C LYS A 144 -18.35 3.10 -6.52
N GLU A 145 -19.30 2.49 -7.20
CA GLU A 145 -20.32 1.61 -6.62
C GLU A 145 -19.93 0.13 -6.73
N HIS A 146 -18.86 -0.19 -7.47
CA HIS A 146 -18.41 -1.54 -7.68
C HIS A 146 -18.01 -2.22 -6.35
N PRO A 147 -18.39 -3.49 -6.11
CA PRO A 147 -18.10 -4.19 -4.86
C PRO A 147 -16.62 -4.20 -4.47
N LEU A 148 -15.71 -4.36 -5.44
CA LEU A 148 -14.27 -4.34 -5.18
C LEU A 148 -13.78 -2.97 -4.70
N MET A 149 -14.29 -1.89 -5.28
CA MET A 149 -13.97 -0.52 -4.85
C MET A 149 -14.56 -0.23 -3.45
N ALA A 150 -15.81 -0.63 -3.21
CA ALA A 150 -16.43 -0.50 -1.89
C ALA A 150 -15.63 -1.25 -0.82
N PHE A 151 -15.19 -2.48 -1.14
CA PHE A 151 -14.36 -3.30 -0.26
C PHE A 151 -13.00 -2.67 0.02
N GLU A 152 -12.32 -2.12 -1.00
CA GLU A 152 -11.06 -1.39 -0.83
C GLU A 152 -11.21 -0.20 0.14
N VAL A 153 -12.30 0.56 0.00
CA VAL A 153 -12.61 1.68 0.89
C VAL A 153 -12.93 1.20 2.31
N GLU A 154 -13.60 0.05 2.46
CA GLU A 154 -13.89 -0.57 3.76
C GLU A 154 -12.61 -0.98 4.48
N VAL A 155 -11.71 -1.72 3.82
CA VAL A 155 -10.41 -2.13 4.39
C VAL A 155 -9.61 -0.92 4.86
N GLN A 156 -9.54 0.15 4.05
CA GLN A 156 -8.84 1.37 4.46
C GLN A 156 -9.47 2.02 5.70
N ASN A 157 -10.80 2.04 5.79
CA ASN A 157 -11.49 2.61 6.95
C ASN A 157 -11.34 1.75 8.21
N GLU A 158 -11.31 0.42 8.07
CA GLU A 158 -11.06 -0.49 9.19
C GLU A 158 -9.64 -0.33 9.75
N LEU A 159 -8.63 -0.28 8.86
CA LEU A 159 -7.25 0.01 9.24
C LEU A 159 -7.13 1.38 9.93
N LEU A 160 -7.87 2.39 9.47
CA LEU A 160 -7.93 3.71 10.11
C LEU A 160 -8.58 3.65 11.49
N ASP A 161 -9.74 3.00 11.60
CA ASP A 161 -10.48 2.86 12.86
C ASP A 161 -9.61 2.20 13.94
N TYR A 162 -8.81 1.21 13.55
CA TYR A 162 -7.83 0.59 14.43
C TYR A 162 -6.66 1.52 14.77
N VAL A 163 -5.92 2.02 13.76
CA VAL A 163 -4.63 2.71 13.99
C VAL A 163 -4.80 4.06 14.70
N GLU A 164 -5.92 4.75 14.47
CA GLU A 164 -6.27 5.99 15.17
C GLU A 164 -6.34 5.79 16.69
N GLN A 165 -6.79 4.62 17.15
CA GLN A 165 -6.94 4.26 18.56
C GLN A 165 -5.72 3.53 19.13
N ALA A 166 -4.87 2.98 18.27
CA ALA A 166 -3.70 2.21 18.67
C ALA A 166 -2.70 3.06 19.47
N LYS A 167 -2.13 2.44 20.52
CA LYS A 167 -1.19 3.09 21.46
C LYS A 167 0.23 2.53 21.38
N TYR A 168 0.37 1.27 20.97
CA TYR A 168 1.63 0.54 21.04
C TYR A 168 2.06 0.12 19.62
N PRO A 169 3.14 0.70 19.07
CA PRO A 169 3.57 0.44 17.69
C PRO A 169 3.82 -1.04 17.39
N ALA A 170 4.49 -1.75 18.30
CA ALA A 170 4.81 -3.16 18.08
C ALA A 170 3.56 -4.05 17.98
N LYS A 171 2.60 -3.84 18.88
CA LYS A 171 1.32 -4.55 18.84
C LYS A 171 0.51 -4.18 17.60
N ALA A 172 0.48 -2.88 17.27
CA ALA A 172 -0.19 -2.39 16.09
C ALA A 172 0.42 -2.93 14.80
N ALA A 173 1.73 -3.17 14.74
CA ALA A 173 2.38 -3.75 13.59
C ALA A 173 1.86 -5.16 13.27
N ASP A 174 1.72 -6.01 14.29
CA ASP A 174 1.18 -7.36 14.13
C ASP A 174 -0.31 -7.33 13.76
N GLU A 175 -1.12 -6.54 14.47
CA GLU A 175 -2.56 -6.49 14.28
C GLU A 175 -2.94 -5.82 12.95
N MET A 176 -2.27 -4.73 12.55
CA MET A 176 -2.52 -4.07 11.25
C MET A 176 -2.15 -4.97 10.07
N LYS A 177 -1.04 -5.72 10.18
CA LYS A 177 -0.66 -6.68 9.15
C LYS A 177 -1.69 -7.81 9.04
N ALA A 178 -2.18 -8.31 10.18
CA ALA A 178 -3.22 -9.33 10.19
C ALA A 178 -4.53 -8.83 9.58
N LEU A 179 -5.00 -7.64 9.99
CA LEU A 179 -6.21 -7.02 9.45
C LEU A 179 -6.12 -6.81 7.93
N ALA A 180 -4.99 -6.30 7.43
CA ALA A 180 -4.80 -6.09 6.00
C ALA A 180 -4.84 -7.40 5.18
N LEU A 181 -4.45 -8.53 5.77
CA LEU A 181 -4.38 -9.81 5.08
C LEU A 181 -5.57 -10.73 5.37
N GLU A 182 -6.52 -10.31 6.21
CA GLU A 182 -7.64 -11.14 6.69
C GLU A 182 -8.49 -11.70 5.54
N ALA A 183 -8.77 -10.88 4.53
CA ALA A 183 -9.58 -11.27 3.39
C ALA A 183 -8.86 -12.19 2.39
N GLY A 184 -7.54 -12.38 2.53
CA GLY A 184 -6.77 -13.24 1.64
C GLY A 184 -6.72 -12.78 0.19
N ILE A 185 -6.93 -11.48 -0.08
CA ILE A 185 -6.87 -10.90 -1.42
C ILE A 185 -6.07 -9.59 -1.48
N SER A 186 -5.47 -9.31 -2.63
CA SER A 186 -4.82 -8.04 -2.94
C SER A 186 -5.84 -6.90 -3.08
N ASN A 187 -5.38 -5.66 -3.27
CA ASN A 187 -6.28 -4.54 -3.53
C ASN A 187 -7.11 -4.73 -4.81
N ILE A 188 -6.52 -5.33 -5.86
CA ILE A 188 -7.21 -5.62 -7.13
C ILE A 188 -7.84 -7.03 -7.17
N GLY A 189 -7.98 -7.71 -6.02
CA GLY A 189 -8.72 -8.97 -5.93
C GLY A 189 -7.92 -10.26 -6.24
N LEU A 190 -6.59 -10.20 -6.33
CA LEU A 190 -5.77 -11.41 -6.50
C LEU A 190 -5.73 -12.21 -5.19
N GLU A 191 -5.99 -13.52 -5.25
CA GLU A 191 -5.85 -14.40 -4.08
C GLU A 191 -4.39 -14.45 -3.58
N LEU A 192 -4.22 -14.36 -2.27
CA LEU A 192 -2.93 -14.47 -1.61
C LEU A 192 -2.62 -15.95 -1.34
N GLN A 193 -1.43 -16.41 -1.74
CA GLN A 193 -0.94 -17.77 -1.49
C GLN A 193 -0.27 -17.94 -0.13
#